data_AF-W4SLP8-F1
#
_entry.id   AF-W4SLP8-F1
#
_cell.length_a   1.000
_cell.length_b   1.000
_cell.length_c   1.000
_cell.angle_alpha   90.00
_cell.angle_beta   90.00
_cell.angle_gamma   90.00
#
_symmetry.space_group_name_H-M   'P 1'
#
loop_
_entity.id
_entity.type
_entity.pdbx_description
1 polymer ?
#
loop_
_entity_poly.entity_id
_entity_poly.type
_entity_poly.pdbx_seq_one_letter_code
_entity_poly.pdbx_strand_id
1 'polypeptide(L)'
;MAEADDLVIRAARLLQSSAGTQAGADIRVDKRIPAGGGFGGGSSDAATVLVALNALWGLGLPVDTLAELGLRLGADVPVFVRGHNAWAEGVGEQLIPIGLPAAFYVL
;
A
#
# COMPACT_ATOMS: atom_id res chain seq x y z
N MET A 1 -17.48 -10.48 -2.36
CA MET A 1 -17.31 -9.03 -2.06
C MET A 1 -17.49 -8.29 -3.38
N ALA A 2 -18.09 -7.10 -3.37
CA ALA A 2 -18.16 -6.32 -4.60
C ALA A 2 -16.76 -5.82 -4.98
N GLU A 3 -16.47 -5.69 -6.27
CA GLU A 3 -15.16 -5.23 -6.77
C GLU A 3 -14.76 -3.86 -6.20
N ALA A 4 -15.76 -3.00 -5.91
CA ALA A 4 -15.56 -1.69 -5.31
C ALA A 4 -15.09 -1.74 -3.84
N ASP A 5 -15.28 -2.86 -3.14
CA ASP A 5 -14.84 -3.05 -1.76
C ASP A 5 -13.39 -3.53 -1.68
N ASP A 6 -12.81 -3.98 -2.80
CA ASP A 6 -11.43 -4.45 -2.85
C ASP A 6 -10.45 -3.26 -2.74
N LEU A 7 -9.58 -3.32 -1.72
CA LEU A 7 -8.54 -2.32 -1.47
C LEU A 7 -7.60 -2.11 -2.66
N VAL A 8 -7.35 -3.14 -3.47
CA VAL A 8 -6.54 -3.09 -4.69
C VAL A 8 -7.19 -2.19 -5.73
N ILE A 9 -8.48 -2.40 -5.99
CA ILE A 9 -9.24 -1.62 -6.97
C ILE A 9 -9.42 -0.18 -6.49
N ARG A 10 -9.68 0.01 -5.20
CA ARG A 10 -9.74 1.33 -4.58
C ARG A 10 -8.40 2.07 -4.69
N ALA A 11 -7.27 1.40 -4.48
CA ALA A 11 -5.95 1.98 -4.64
C ALA A 11 -5.69 2.44 -6.08
N ALA A 12 -5.99 1.60 -7.06
CA ALA A 12 -5.80 1.93 -8.48
C ALA A 12 -6.66 3.13 -8.91
N ARG A 13 -7.95 3.15 -8.54
CA ARG A 13 -8.87 4.26 -8.85
C ARG A 13 -8.50 5.55 -8.11
N LEU A 14 -8.04 5.43 -6.86
CA LEU A 14 -7.57 6.57 -6.09
C LEU A 14 -6.35 7.20 -6.78
N LEU A 15 -5.35 6.40 -7.16
CA LEU A 15 -4.18 6.90 -7.88
C LEU A 15 -4.56 7.52 -9.23
N GLN A 16 -5.43 6.84 -9.99
CA GLN A 16 -5.89 7.32 -11.30
C GLN A 16 -6.54 8.70 -11.20
N SER A 17 -7.49 8.86 -10.26
CA SER A 17 -8.17 10.13 -10.03
C SER A 17 -7.25 11.22 -9.48
N SER A 18 -6.35 10.90 -8.55
CA SER A 18 -5.41 11.85 -7.97
C SER A 18 -4.37 12.35 -8.97
N ALA A 19 -3.94 11.51 -9.93
CA ALA A 19 -2.97 11.88 -10.95
C ALA A 19 -3.62 12.40 -12.25
N GLY A 20 -4.95 12.35 -12.37
CA GLY A 20 -5.68 12.76 -13.57
C GLY A 20 -5.37 11.94 -14.82
N THR A 21 -4.87 10.72 -14.66
CA THR A 21 -4.50 9.83 -15.78
C THR A 21 -5.70 9.00 -16.26
N GLN A 22 -5.69 8.63 -17.54
CA GLN A 22 -6.65 7.69 -18.13
C GLN A 22 -6.06 6.29 -18.32
N ALA A 23 -4.82 6.07 -17.85
CA ALA A 23 -4.18 4.77 -17.91
C ALA A 23 -4.96 3.71 -17.13
N GLY A 24 -4.93 2.48 -17.64
CA GLY A 24 -5.54 1.31 -17.00
C GLY A 24 -4.51 0.24 -16.69
N ALA A 25 -4.93 -0.80 -15.98
CA ALA A 25 -4.13 -1.98 -15.72
C ALA A 25 -5.04 -3.18 -15.40
N ASP A 26 -4.61 -4.37 -15.84
CA ASP A 26 -5.17 -5.63 -15.33
C ASP A 26 -4.39 -6.04 -14.08
N ILE A 27 -5.09 -6.15 -12.96
CA ILE A 27 -4.46 -6.43 -11.66
C ILE A 27 -4.86 -7.83 -11.20
N ARG A 28 -3.84 -8.64 -10.89
CA ARG A 28 -4.01 -9.98 -10.30
C ARG A 28 -3.13 -10.11 -9.07
N VAL A 29 -3.72 -10.49 -7.95
CA VAL A 29 -3.00 -10.72 -6.68
C VAL A 29 -2.93 -12.20 -6.40
N ASP A 30 -1.71 -12.74 -6.23
CA ASP A 30 -1.46 -14.09 -5.74
C ASP A 30 -1.41 -14.07 -4.20
N LYS A 31 -2.54 -14.35 -3.55
CA LYS A 31 -2.69 -14.27 -2.09
C LYS A 31 -2.07 -15.47 -1.39
N ARG A 32 -0.90 -15.27 -0.81
CA ARG A 32 -0.23 -16.26 0.06
C ARG A 32 -0.40 -15.98 1.55
N ILE A 33 -0.67 -14.73 1.91
CA ILE A 33 -0.95 -14.31 3.29
C ILE A 33 -2.43 -14.57 3.58
N PRO A 34 -2.77 -15.38 4.61
CA PRO A 34 -4.16 -15.62 4.99
C PRO A 34 -4.90 -14.32 5.32
N ALA A 35 -6.13 -14.20 4.83
CA ALA A 35 -6.99 -13.08 5.18
C ALA A 35 -7.33 -13.10 6.67
N GLY A 36 -7.37 -11.93 7.31
CA GLY A 36 -7.73 -11.79 8.72
C GLY A 36 -6.66 -12.23 9.73
N GLY A 37 -5.46 -12.63 9.28
CA GLY A 37 -4.38 -13.08 10.17
C GLY A 37 -3.63 -11.97 10.93
N GLY A 38 -4.04 -10.71 10.79
CA GLY A 38 -3.35 -9.58 11.46
C GLY A 38 -2.03 -9.14 10.83
N PHE A 39 -1.65 -9.68 9.66
CA PHE A 39 -0.38 -9.39 8.98
C PHE A 39 -0.43 -8.20 7.99
N GLY A 40 -1.54 -7.46 7.95
CA GLY A 40 -1.68 -6.32 7.04
C GLY A 40 -1.71 -6.69 5.54
N GLY A 41 -2.02 -7.94 5.18
CA GLY A 41 -1.93 -8.41 3.79
C GLY A 41 -2.76 -7.59 2.78
N GLY A 42 -3.97 -7.14 3.14
CA GLY A 42 -4.76 -6.27 2.26
C GLY A 42 -4.18 -4.85 2.11
N SER A 43 -3.64 -4.31 3.20
CA SER A 43 -2.95 -3.01 3.19
C SER A 43 -1.67 -3.06 2.36
N SER A 44 -0.92 -4.17 2.45
CA SER A 44 0.25 -4.44 1.62
C SER A 44 -0.09 -4.55 0.13
N ASP A 45 -1.20 -5.19 -0.22
CA ASP A 45 -1.65 -5.27 -1.62
C ASP A 45 -1.97 -3.87 -2.17
N ALA A 46 -2.73 -3.06 -1.42
CA ALA A 46 -3.06 -1.68 -1.80
C ALA A 46 -1.82 -0.79 -1.96
N ALA A 47 -0.87 -0.87 -1.02
CA ALA A 47 0.40 -0.15 -1.13
C ALA A 47 1.18 -0.56 -2.38
N THR A 48 1.23 -1.87 -2.66
CA THR A 48 1.89 -2.41 -3.85
C THR A 48 1.26 -1.87 -5.12
N VAL A 49 -0.07 -1.77 -5.19
CA VAL A 49 -0.78 -1.17 -6.32
C VAL A 49 -0.37 0.29 -6.51
N LEU A 50 -0.36 1.10 -5.45
CA LEU A 50 0.04 2.50 -5.53
C LEU A 50 1.47 2.65 -6.09
N VAL A 51 2.42 1.89 -5.54
CA VAL A 51 3.83 1.94 -5.95
C VAL A 51 4.02 1.43 -7.39
N ALA A 52 3.45 0.26 -7.70
CA ALA A 52 3.61 -0.37 -9.01
C ALA A 52 2.96 0.46 -10.12
N LEU A 53 1.73 0.96 -9.91
CA LEU A 53 1.04 1.77 -10.91
C LEU A 53 1.65 3.16 -11.05
N ASN A 54 2.18 3.77 -9.97
CA ASN A 54 2.94 5.01 -10.07
C ASN A 54 4.14 4.87 -11.02
N ALA A 55 4.83 3.71 -10.97
CA ALA A 55 5.92 3.39 -11.87
C ALA A 55 5.42 3.05 -13.29
N LEU A 56 4.45 2.14 -13.43
CA LEU A 56 3.96 1.66 -14.73
C LEU A 56 3.25 2.74 -15.55
N TRP A 57 2.54 3.66 -14.89
CA TRP A 57 1.89 4.80 -15.53
C TRP A 57 2.82 6.01 -15.67
N GLY A 58 4.07 5.91 -15.22
CA GLY A 58 5.08 6.97 -15.37
C GLY A 58 4.72 8.27 -14.63
N LEU A 59 4.01 8.18 -13.52
CA LEU A 59 3.48 9.36 -12.81
C LEU A 59 4.54 10.07 -11.97
N GLY A 60 5.60 9.36 -11.56
CA GLY A 60 6.74 9.97 -10.84
C GLY A 60 6.37 10.59 -9.49
N LEU A 61 5.27 10.18 -8.86
CA LEU A 61 4.86 10.72 -7.57
C LEU A 61 5.88 10.30 -6.48
N PRO A 62 6.23 11.21 -5.56
CA PRO A 62 7.10 10.91 -4.43
C PRO A 62 6.49 9.85 -3.50
N VAL A 63 7.34 9.13 -2.78
CA VAL A 63 6.91 8.11 -1.79
C VAL A 63 5.99 8.68 -0.71
N ASP A 64 6.23 9.93 -0.28
CA ASP A 64 5.40 10.58 0.73
C ASP A 64 3.98 10.84 0.21
N THR A 65 3.85 11.27 -1.06
CA THR A 65 2.54 11.43 -1.71
C THR A 65 1.81 10.10 -1.83
N LEU A 66 2.52 9.02 -2.18
CA LEU A 66 1.92 7.68 -2.21
C LEU A 66 1.48 7.22 -0.81
N ALA A 67 2.25 7.55 0.23
CA ALA A 67 1.90 7.23 1.61
C ALA A 67 0.66 8.00 2.07
N GLU A 68 0.54 9.28 1.72
CA GLU A 68 -0.66 10.09 1.99
C GLU A 68 -1.91 9.54 1.29
N LEU A 69 -1.79 9.11 0.03
CA LEU A 69 -2.87 8.39 -0.66
C LEU A 69 -3.19 7.07 0.04
N GLY A 70 -2.17 6.33 0.46
CA GLY A 70 -2.29 5.10 1.21
C GLY A 70 -3.10 5.26 2.50
N LEU A 71 -2.87 6.34 3.25
CA LEU A 71 -3.59 6.62 4.50
C LEU A 71 -5.11 6.73 4.31
N ARG A 72 -5.57 7.16 3.13
CA ARG A 72 -7.01 7.23 2.78
C ARG A 72 -7.64 5.85 2.55
N LEU A 73 -6.82 4.83 2.32
CA LEU A 73 -7.26 3.44 2.11
C LEU A 73 -7.25 2.65 3.41
N GLY A 74 -6.26 2.90 4.27
CA GLY A 74 -6.15 2.29 5.60
C GLY A 74 -4.88 2.74 6.33
N ALA A 75 -4.91 2.68 7.66
CA ALA A 75 -3.83 3.22 8.49
C ALA A 75 -2.50 2.46 8.38
N ASP A 76 -2.54 1.17 7.99
CA ASP A 76 -1.34 0.36 7.77
C ASP A 76 -0.74 0.53 6.36
N VAL A 77 -1.45 1.11 5.40
CA VAL A 77 -0.97 1.22 4.01
C VAL A 77 0.31 2.06 3.89
N PRO A 78 0.49 3.20 4.60
CA PRO A 78 1.70 4.01 4.56
C PRO A 78 2.98 3.23 4.88
N VAL A 79 2.97 2.31 5.85
CA VAL A 79 4.19 1.55 6.21
C VAL A 79 4.60 0.60 5.07
N PHE A 80 3.63 0.00 4.38
CA PHE A 80 3.88 -0.85 3.22
C PHE A 80 4.33 -0.05 1.99
N VAL A 81 3.84 1.18 1.79
CA VAL A 81 4.32 2.06 0.70
C VAL A 81 5.80 2.40 0.89
N ARG A 82 6.19 2.69 2.14
CA ARG A 82 7.56 3.02 2.50
C ARG A 82 8.50 1.81 2.45
N GLY A 83 8.01 0.62 2.80
CA GLY A 83 8.73 -0.64 2.61
C GLY A 83 9.95 -0.85 3.51
N HIS A 84 10.04 -0.12 4.62
CA HIS A 84 11.13 -0.22 5.59
C HIS A 84 10.61 -0.39 7.01
N ASN A 85 11.45 -0.92 7.90
CA ASN A 85 11.16 -0.96 9.33
C ASN A 85 10.89 0.46 9.84
N ALA A 86 9.85 0.62 10.64
CA ALA A 86 9.47 1.91 11.20
C ALA A 86 8.92 1.77 12.61
N TRP A 87 9.24 2.74 13.45
CA TRP A 87 8.49 3.02 14.66
C TRP A 87 7.21 3.75 14.27
N ALA A 88 6.07 3.23 14.72
CA ALA A 88 4.75 3.77 14.39
C ALA A 88 4.10 4.38 15.63
N GLU A 89 3.61 5.60 15.50
CA GLU A 89 2.82 6.30 16.51
C GLU A 89 1.45 6.71 15.94
N GLY A 90 0.53 7.10 16.81
CA GLY A 90 -0.84 7.43 16.44
C GLY A 90 -1.63 6.18 16.02
N VAL A 91 -2.33 6.28 14.89
CA VAL A 91 -2.99 5.13 14.23
C VAL A 91 -2.08 4.47 13.19
N GLY A 92 -0.83 4.90 13.04
CA GLY A 92 0.10 4.44 12.01
C GLY A 92 0.47 5.50 10.96
N GLU A 93 0.01 6.74 11.15
CA GLU A 93 0.31 7.87 10.26
C GLU A 93 1.67 8.51 10.53
N GLN A 94 2.21 8.35 11.74
CA GLN A 94 3.54 8.84 12.12
C GLN A 94 4.54 7.69 12.09
N LEU A 95 5.33 7.63 11.02
CA LEU A 95 6.30 6.56 10.79
C LEU A 95 7.72 7.10 10.80
N ILE A 96 8.52 6.66 11.77
CA ILE A 96 9.93 7.01 11.91
C ILE A 96 10.77 5.79 11.49
N PRO A 97 11.58 5.87 10.42
CA PRO A 97 12.41 4.74 10.00
C PRO A 97 13.37 4.30 11.11
N ILE A 98 13.49 2.99 11.33
CA ILE A 98 14.43 2.41 12.30
C ILE A 98 15.24 1.29 11.70
N GLY A 99 16.53 1.20 12.07
CA GLY A 99 17.36 0.05 11.77
C GLY A 99 17.15 -1.05 12.81
N LEU A 100 16.83 -2.26 12.35
CA LEU A 100 16.70 -3.44 13.21
C LEU A 100 17.70 -4.52 12.77
N PRO A 101 18.24 -5.33 13.70
CA PRO A 101 19.00 -6.52 13.34
C PRO A 101 18.10 -7.53 12.60
N ALA A 102 18.71 -8.38 11.77
CA ALA A 102 17.99 -9.43 11.08
C ALA A 102 17.31 -10.40 12.06
N ALA A 103 16.04 -10.70 11.81
CA ALA A 103 15.23 -11.62 12.61
C ALA A 103 14.39 -12.52 11.72
N PHE A 104 14.09 -13.73 12.21
CA PHE A 104 13.22 -14.70 11.53
C PHE A 104 12.05 -15.03 12.44
N TYR A 105 10.84 -15.01 11.89
CA TYR A 105 9.60 -15.27 12.61
C TYR A 105 8.92 -16.50 12.01
N VAL A 106 8.37 -17.37 12.86
CA VAL A 106 7.56 -18.50 12.43
C VAL A 106 6.10 -18.06 12.45
N LEU A 107 5.42 -18.23 11.32
CA LEU A 107 3.98 -17.98 11.15
C LEU A 107 3.19 -19.26 11.39
#